data_AF-A0A1L9TCV3-F1
#
_entry.id   AF-A0A1L9TCV3-F1
#
_cell.length_a   1.000
_cell.length_b   1.000
_cell.length_c   1.000
_cell.angle_alpha   90.00
_cell.angle_beta   90.00
_cell.angle_gamma   90.00
#
_symmetry.space_group_name_H-M   'P 1'
#
loop_
_entity.id
_entity.type
_entity.pdbx_description
1 polymer ?
#
loop_
_entity_poly.entity_id
_entity_poly.type
_entity_poly.pdbx_seq_one_letter_code
_entity_poly.pdbx_strand_id
1 'polypeptide(L)'
;MAIEIHGPIPSTKEEPLYLAVIRYYTRQPGGYDRWSIFVRTSERGPLGLEYGITDSGGKYMQYNPPTESAKLDDSIPHSMYVVRAITHDEAATVREVADGEPCISSADGENRATERWTFSVVTELMKRGIVKPSDVDEIESMMATRLDHRPAQ
;
A
#
# COMPACT_ATOMS: atom_id res chain seq x y z
N MET A 1 39.72 41.05 12.04
CA MET A 1 38.66 40.26 12.68
C MET A 1 37.75 39.75 11.58
N ALA A 2 37.77 38.44 11.30
CA ALA A 2 36.88 37.81 10.33
C ALA A 2 35.77 37.11 11.12
N ILE A 3 34.52 37.40 10.78
CA ILE A 3 33.35 36.73 11.35
C ILE A 3 33.01 35.61 10.37
N GLU A 4 33.37 34.38 10.71
CA GLU A 4 32.88 33.20 9.99
C GLU A 4 31.44 32.92 10.43
N ILE A 5 30.51 33.11 9.50
CA ILE A 5 29.10 32.75 9.68
C ILE A 5 28.97 31.27 9.32
N HIS A 6 29.16 30.37 10.30
CA HIS A 6 28.77 28.96 10.16
C HIS A 6 27.27 28.85 10.37
N GLY A 7 26.48 29.19 9.34
CA GLY A 7 25.08 28.76 9.29
C GLY A 7 25.03 27.24 9.08
N PRO A 8 24.15 26.49 9.76
CA PRO A 8 23.94 25.10 9.42
C PRO A 8 23.46 25.04 7.96
N ILE A 9 24.21 24.33 7.12
CA ILE A 9 23.76 23.97 5.78
C ILE A 9 22.50 23.11 5.98
N PRO A 10 21.31 23.53 5.54
CA PRO A 10 20.15 22.66 5.58
C PRO A 10 20.42 21.54 4.58
N SER A 11 20.84 20.38 5.08
CA SER A 11 20.86 19.14 4.32
C SER A 11 19.42 18.63 4.18
N THR A 12 18.57 19.36 3.47
CA THR A 12 17.22 18.92 3.10
C THR A 12 17.32 18.09 1.82
N LYS A 13 18.03 16.97 1.88
CA LYS A 13 17.67 15.86 1.00
C LYS A 13 16.55 15.15 1.73
N GLU A 14 15.32 15.54 1.42
CA GLU A 14 14.16 14.72 1.78
C GLU A 14 14.44 13.30 1.29
N GLU A 15 14.43 12.33 2.22
CA GLU A 15 14.63 10.94 1.84
C GLU A 15 13.50 10.53 0.89
N PRO A 16 13.82 9.80 -0.20
CA PRO A 16 12.82 9.37 -1.15
C PRO A 16 11.83 8.42 -0.47
N LEU A 17 10.53 8.71 -0.60
CA LEU A 17 9.49 7.77 -0.23
C LEU A 17 9.30 6.76 -1.36
N TYR A 18 8.76 5.59 -1.05
CA TYR A 18 8.44 4.58 -2.05
C TYR A 18 7.01 4.09 -1.89
N LEU A 19 6.30 4.00 -3.01
CA LEU A 19 4.99 3.39 -3.10
C LEU A 19 5.17 1.89 -3.34
N ALA A 20 4.47 1.06 -2.58
CA ALA A 20 4.45 -0.38 -2.74
C ALA A 20 3.04 -0.93 -2.57
N VAL A 21 2.79 -2.09 -3.17
CA VAL A 21 1.62 -2.93 -2.91
C VAL A 21 2.09 -4.14 -2.11
N ILE A 22 1.38 -4.45 -1.03
CA ILE A 22 1.70 -5.58 -0.15
C ILE A 22 0.57 -6.58 -0.17
N ARG A 23 0.94 -7.86 -0.29
CA ARG A 23 0.07 -9.01 -0.11
C ARG A 23 0.51 -9.76 1.15
N TYR A 24 -0.35 -9.81 2.14
CA TYR A 24 -0.18 -10.69 3.30
C TYR A 24 -0.82 -12.05 3.02
N TYR A 25 -0.08 -13.12 3.33
CA TYR A 25 -0.56 -14.49 3.23
C TYR A 25 -1.04 -14.96 4.59
N THR A 26 -2.34 -15.20 4.72
CA THR A 26 -2.87 -15.74 5.97
C THR A 26 -2.82 -17.26 5.94
N ARG A 27 -2.16 -17.85 6.95
CA ARG A 27 -2.10 -19.31 7.16
C ARG A 27 -3.02 -19.79 8.28
N GLN A 28 -3.85 -18.92 8.83
CA GLN A 28 -4.77 -19.25 9.92
C GLN A 28 -6.11 -19.79 9.38
N PRO A 29 -6.70 -20.82 10.02
CA PRO A 29 -8.05 -21.28 9.69
C PRO A 29 -9.06 -20.12 9.77
N GLY A 30 -9.80 -19.88 8.68
CA GLY A 30 -10.78 -18.80 8.59
C GLY A 30 -10.19 -17.42 8.26
N GLY A 31 -8.87 -17.31 8.09
CA GLY A 31 -8.26 -16.07 7.63
C GLY A 31 -8.09 -16.01 6.11
N TYR A 32 -7.85 -14.81 5.60
CA TYR A 32 -7.78 -14.51 4.17
C TYR A 32 -6.49 -13.76 3.83
N ASP A 33 -6.04 -13.88 2.59
CA ASP A 33 -4.95 -13.03 2.12
C ASP A 33 -5.43 -11.58 2.02
N ARG A 34 -4.64 -10.63 2.52
CA ARG A 34 -4.97 -9.20 2.53
C ARG A 34 -4.08 -8.44 1.57
N TRP A 35 -4.67 -7.54 0.78
CA TRP A 35 -3.95 -6.55 0.00
C TRP A 35 -3.99 -5.17 0.64
N SER A 36 -2.91 -4.41 0.47
CA SER A 36 -2.76 -3.06 1.03
C SER A 36 -1.78 -2.24 0.18
N ILE A 37 -1.86 -0.92 0.33
CA ILE A 37 -0.89 0.04 -0.19
C ILE A 37 0.05 0.42 0.94
N PHE A 38 1.34 0.56 0.64
CA PHE A 38 2.34 0.91 1.62
C PHE A 38 3.24 2.04 1.11
N VAL A 39 3.34 3.10 1.89
CA VAL A 39 4.26 4.22 1.63
C VAL A 39 5.40 4.14 2.63
N ARG A 40 6.59 3.79 2.15
CA ARG A 40 7.77 3.51 2.99
C ARG A 40 8.83 4.59 2.86
N THR A 41 9.61 4.77 3.92
CA THR A 41 10.65 5.80 4.00
C THR A 41 11.98 5.40 3.34
N SER A 42 12.10 4.17 2.83
CA SER A 42 13.29 3.71 2.11
C SER A 42 12.97 2.51 1.23
N GLU A 43 13.76 2.27 0.18
CA GLU A 43 13.54 1.18 -0.79
C GLU A 43 13.62 -0.23 -0.18
N ARG A 44 14.35 -0.39 0.93
CA ARG A 44 14.57 -1.68 1.61
C ARG A 44 14.21 -1.72 3.09
N GLY A 45 13.86 -0.58 3.70
CA GLY A 45 13.46 -0.53 5.11
C GLY A 45 12.00 -0.88 5.36
N PRO A 46 11.68 -1.42 6.55
CA PRO A 46 10.34 -1.91 6.89
C PRO A 46 9.38 -0.82 7.37
N LEU A 47 9.84 0.43 7.53
CA LEU A 47 9.07 1.51 8.15
C LEU A 47 8.24 2.26 7.10
N GLY A 48 6.95 2.44 7.38
CA GLY A 48 6.04 3.16 6.50
C GLY A 48 4.61 3.25 7.00
N LEU A 49 3.76 3.86 6.18
CA LEU A 49 2.33 3.98 6.38
C LEU A 49 1.61 2.91 5.54
N GLU A 50 0.85 2.04 6.19
CA GLU A 50 0.01 1.05 5.53
C GLU A 50 -1.42 1.58 5.38
N TYR A 51 -1.93 1.53 4.16
CA TYR A 51 -3.28 1.92 3.78
C TYR A 51 -4.02 0.66 3.33
N GLY A 52 -5.08 0.31 4.05
CA GLY A 52 -5.85 -0.88 3.74
C GLY A 52 -7.21 -0.87 4.41
N ILE A 53 -8.10 -1.72 3.92
CA ILE A 53 -9.38 -1.97 4.56
C ILE A 53 -9.27 -3.16 5.51
N THR A 54 -10.02 -3.11 6.59
CA THR A 54 -10.15 -4.24 7.53
C THR A 54 -11.60 -4.64 7.67
N ASP A 55 -11.81 -5.90 8.08
CA ASP A 55 -13.14 -6.34 8.46
C ASP A 55 -13.60 -5.59 9.72
N SER A 56 -14.84 -5.13 9.69
CA SER A 56 -15.52 -4.43 10.78
C SER A 56 -16.61 -5.29 11.44
N GLY A 57 -16.61 -6.61 11.17
CA GLY A 57 -17.60 -7.57 11.68
C GLY A 57 -18.94 -7.47 10.96
N GLY A 58 -18.94 -7.00 9.71
CA GLY A 58 -20.14 -6.67 8.95
C GLY A 58 -20.05 -7.05 7.47
N LYS A 59 -21.08 -6.68 6.69
CA LYS A 59 -21.13 -6.95 5.24
C LYS A 59 -20.17 -6.08 4.41
N TYR A 60 -19.48 -5.15 5.06
CA TYR A 60 -18.62 -4.17 4.43
C TYR A 60 -17.30 -4.08 5.20
N MET A 61 -16.21 -3.99 4.45
CA MET A 61 -14.89 -3.65 4.96
C MET A 61 -14.67 -2.16 4.80
N GLN A 62 -13.98 -1.58 5.78
CA GLN A 62 -13.78 -0.14 5.88
C GLN A 62 -12.30 0.20 5.93
N TYR A 63 -11.95 1.29 5.26
CA TYR A 63 -10.61 1.86 5.32
C TYR A 63 -10.36 2.45 6.70
N ASN A 64 -9.21 2.08 7.29
CA ASN A 64 -8.74 2.61 8.56
C ASN A 64 -7.45 3.40 8.31
N PRO A 65 -7.48 4.74 8.45
CA PRO A 65 -6.30 5.55 8.19
C PRO A 65 -5.15 5.20 9.14
N PRO A 66 -3.91 5.08 8.63
CA PRO A 66 -2.75 4.89 9.50
C PRO A 66 -2.54 6.16 10.34
N THR A 67 -2.38 5.99 11.65
CA THR A 67 -2.12 7.08 12.59
C THR A 67 -0.63 7.42 12.67
N GLU A 68 0.23 6.43 12.51
CA GLU A 68 1.69 6.57 12.60
C GLU A 68 2.40 5.60 11.65
N SER A 69 3.65 5.93 11.33
CA SER A 69 4.52 5.05 10.57
C SER A 69 4.94 3.88 11.44
N ALA A 70 4.71 2.66 10.96
CA ALA A 70 4.99 1.43 11.68
C ALA A 70 5.93 0.53 10.85
N LYS A 71 6.57 -0.42 11.53
CA LYS A 71 7.26 -1.49 10.84
C LYS A 71 6.24 -2.45 10.27
N LEU A 72 6.53 -2.96 9.07
CA LEU A 72 5.88 -4.15 8.56
C LEU A 72 5.96 -5.29 9.57
N ASP A 73 4.82 -5.98 9.74
CA ASP A 73 4.75 -7.14 10.62
C ASP A 73 5.47 -8.33 9.97
N ASP A 74 6.75 -8.50 10.30
CA ASP A 74 7.60 -9.60 9.83
C ASP A 74 7.12 -10.99 10.33
N SER A 75 6.19 -11.03 11.30
CA SER A 75 5.60 -12.29 11.76
C SER A 75 4.53 -12.83 10.80
N ILE A 76 4.00 -11.97 9.93
CA ILE A 76 3.03 -12.34 8.91
C ILE A 76 3.77 -12.52 7.58
N PRO A 77 3.72 -13.73 6.97
CA PRO A 77 4.30 -13.92 5.65
C PRO A 77 3.68 -12.94 4.66
N HIS A 78 4.51 -12.19 3.93
CA HIS A 78 4.05 -11.21 2.96
C HIS A 78 4.94 -11.16 1.73
N SER A 79 4.39 -10.68 0.62
CA SER A 79 5.16 -10.24 -0.55
C SER A 79 4.87 -8.78 -0.80
N MET A 80 5.87 -8.08 -1.33
CA MET A 80 5.80 -6.67 -1.62
C MET A 80 6.27 -6.44 -3.06
N TYR A 81 5.50 -5.65 -3.80
CA TYR A 81 5.89 -5.10 -5.08
C TYR A 81 6.11 -3.59 -4.91
N VAL A 82 7.35 -3.15 -5.08
CA VAL A 82 7.68 -1.71 -5.06
C VAL A 82 7.34 -1.13 -6.42
N VAL A 83 6.38 -0.22 -6.44
CA VAL A 83 5.87 0.42 -7.65
C VAL A 83 6.87 1.45 -8.15
N ARG A 84 7.22 2.42 -7.31
CA ARG A 84 8.19 3.49 -7.64
C ARG A 84 8.59 4.31 -6.42
N ALA A 85 9.62 5.12 -6.58
CA ALA A 85 9.88 6.25 -5.69
C ALA A 85 8.84 7.36 -5.92
N ILE A 86 8.38 7.97 -4.84
CA ILE A 86 7.41 9.07 -4.83
C ILE A 86 7.90 10.24 -3.98
N THR A 87 7.37 11.44 -4.23
CA THR A 87 7.60 12.63 -3.40
C THR A 87 6.66 12.66 -2.18
N HIS A 88 6.89 13.59 -1.25
CA HIS A 88 5.97 13.85 -0.14
C HIS A 88 4.59 14.30 -0.62
N ASP A 89 4.52 15.15 -1.66
CA ASP A 89 3.25 15.59 -2.26
C ASP A 89 2.47 14.42 -2.91
N GLU A 90 3.19 13.53 -3.59
CA GLU A 90 2.61 12.30 -4.14
C GLU A 90 2.14 11.37 -3.00
N ALA A 91 2.88 11.26 -1.89
CA ALA A 91 2.45 10.48 -0.72
C ALA A 91 1.21 11.09 -0.03
N ALA A 92 1.09 12.41 0.03
CA ALA A 92 -0.12 13.08 0.49
C ALA A 92 -1.30 12.77 -0.43
N THR A 93 -1.06 12.69 -1.74
CA THR A 93 -2.07 12.27 -2.72
C THR A 93 -2.48 10.81 -2.55
N VAL A 94 -1.54 9.91 -2.21
CA VAL A 94 -1.86 8.51 -1.86
C VAL A 94 -2.84 8.44 -0.69
N ARG A 95 -2.59 9.23 0.35
CA ARG A 95 -3.51 9.34 1.49
C ARG A 95 -4.87 9.88 1.07
N GLU A 96 -4.91 10.98 0.31
CA GLU A 96 -6.16 11.59 -0.14
C GLU A 96 -7.02 10.60 -0.95
N VAL A 97 -6.41 9.84 -1.85
CA VAL A 97 -7.11 8.81 -2.64
C VAL A 97 -7.65 7.72 -1.72
N ALA A 98 -6.83 7.19 -0.80
CA ALA A 98 -7.25 6.15 0.13
C ALA A 98 -8.39 6.61 1.07
N ASP A 99 -8.31 7.85 1.58
CA ASP A 99 -9.34 8.50 2.40
C ASP A 99 -10.67 8.67 1.63
N GLY A 100 -10.61 8.81 0.31
CA GLY A 100 -11.76 9.01 -0.57
C GLY A 100 -12.47 7.72 -1.03
N GLU A 101 -11.88 6.55 -0.80
CA GLU A 101 -12.46 5.29 -1.25
C GLU A 101 -13.70 4.89 -0.43
N PRO A 102 -14.78 4.40 -1.07
CA PRO A 102 -15.96 3.93 -0.37
C PRO A 102 -15.70 2.62 0.38
N CYS A 103 -16.57 2.31 1.35
CA CYS A 103 -16.61 0.98 1.96
C CYS A 103 -16.89 -0.09 0.88
N ILE A 104 -16.16 -1.20 0.94
CA ILE A 104 -16.28 -2.28 -0.05
C ILE A 104 -17.06 -3.45 0.55
N SER A 105 -18.03 -3.95 -0.20
CA SER A 105 -18.79 -5.15 0.20
C SER A 105 -17.87 -6.37 0.25
N SER A 106 -17.95 -7.12 1.35
CA SER A 106 -17.26 -8.41 1.55
C SER A 106 -18.10 -9.61 1.12
N ALA A 107 -19.22 -9.42 0.41
CA ALA A 107 -20.13 -10.50 0.01
C ALA A 107 -19.46 -11.59 -0.84
N ASP A 108 -18.44 -11.24 -1.63
CA ASP A 108 -17.67 -12.18 -2.46
C ASP A 108 -16.39 -12.69 -1.74
N GLY A 109 -16.24 -12.37 -0.46
CA GLY A 109 -15.08 -12.67 0.37
C GLY A 109 -14.20 -11.45 0.67
N GLU A 110 -13.63 -11.41 1.86
CA GLU A 110 -12.78 -10.33 2.38
C GLU A 110 -11.52 -10.15 1.54
N ASN A 111 -10.94 -11.26 1.06
CA ASN A 111 -9.81 -11.21 0.14
C ASN A 111 -10.14 -10.37 -1.11
N ARG A 112 -11.24 -10.70 -1.79
CA ARG A 112 -11.69 -9.98 -3.00
C ARG A 112 -12.05 -8.53 -2.70
N ALA A 113 -12.57 -8.25 -1.51
CA ALA A 113 -12.83 -6.87 -1.10
C ALA A 113 -11.52 -6.08 -0.98
N THR A 114 -10.48 -6.65 -0.36
CA THR A 114 -9.16 -6.00 -0.28
C THR A 114 -8.51 -5.83 -1.65
N GLU A 115 -8.61 -6.84 -2.53
CA GLU A 115 -8.15 -6.74 -3.93
C GLU A 115 -8.81 -5.57 -4.66
N ARG A 116 -10.16 -5.50 -4.62
CA ARG A 116 -10.93 -4.45 -5.28
C ARG A 116 -10.57 -3.07 -4.75
N TRP A 117 -10.43 -2.92 -3.44
CA TRP A 117 -10.06 -1.64 -2.84
C TRP A 117 -8.64 -1.22 -3.23
N THR A 118 -7.65 -2.11 -3.10
CA THR A 118 -6.26 -1.83 -3.50
C THR A 118 -6.18 -1.47 -4.98
N PHE A 119 -6.89 -2.20 -5.84
CA PHE A 119 -6.93 -1.94 -7.27
C PHE A 119 -7.60 -0.60 -7.62
N SER A 120 -8.68 -0.24 -6.91
CA SER A 120 -9.35 1.06 -7.03
C SER A 120 -8.39 2.21 -6.71
N VAL A 121 -7.69 2.14 -5.58
CA VAL A 121 -6.68 3.14 -5.17
C VAL A 121 -5.58 3.27 -6.23
N VAL A 122 -5.00 2.16 -6.68
CA VAL A 122 -3.93 2.16 -7.70
C VAL A 122 -4.42 2.76 -9.02
N THR A 123 -5.64 2.42 -9.45
CA THR A 123 -6.24 2.96 -10.66
C THR A 123 -6.46 4.46 -10.56
N GLU A 124 -6.89 4.97 -9.40
CA GLU A 124 -7.06 6.40 -9.18
C GLU A 124 -5.71 7.13 -9.13
N LEU A 125 -4.68 6.55 -8.52
CA LEU A 125 -3.32 7.07 -8.56
C LEU A 125 -2.74 7.12 -9.97
N MET A 126 -3.09 6.15 -10.83
CA MET A 126 -2.74 6.20 -12.25
C MET A 126 -3.40 7.38 -12.95
N LYS A 127 -4.70 7.63 -12.72
CA LYS A 127 -5.39 8.80 -13.30
C LYS A 127 -4.77 10.13 -12.85
N ARG A 128 -4.22 10.18 -11.63
CA ARG A 128 -3.49 11.33 -11.10
C ARG A 128 -2.03 11.42 -11.57
N GLY A 129 -1.58 10.49 -12.41
CA GLY A 129 -0.22 10.48 -12.99
C GLY A 129 0.87 10.01 -12.02
N ILE A 130 0.50 9.48 -10.85
CA ILE A 130 1.45 8.96 -9.87
C ILE A 130 1.90 7.56 -10.28
N VAL A 131 0.98 6.71 -10.73
CA VAL A 131 1.29 5.34 -11.15
C VAL A 131 1.24 5.24 -12.68
N LYS A 132 2.10 4.44 -13.31
CA LYS A 132 2.04 4.22 -14.75
C LYS A 132 1.03 3.12 -15.08
N PRO A 133 0.42 3.14 -16.29
CA PRO A 133 -0.46 2.05 -16.71
C PRO A 133 0.19 0.66 -16.61
N SER A 134 1.47 0.55 -16.96
CA SER A 134 2.23 -0.71 -16.84
C SER A 134 2.33 -1.24 -15.41
N ASP A 135 2.35 -0.36 -14.42
CA ASP A 135 2.40 -0.76 -13.02
C ASP A 135 1.04 -1.31 -12.57
N VAL A 136 -0.06 -0.74 -13.08
CA VAL A 136 -1.42 -1.22 -12.84
C VAL A 136 -1.61 -2.61 -13.43
N ASP A 137 -1.14 -2.83 -14.67
CA ASP A 137 -1.20 -4.12 -15.35
C ASP A 137 -0.44 -5.21 -14.57
N GLU A 138 0.74 -4.89 -14.04
CA GLU A 138 1.54 -5.82 -13.22
C GLU A 138 0.81 -6.15 -11.90
N ILE A 139 0.26 -5.14 -11.22
CA ILE A 139 -0.51 -5.33 -9.98
C ILE A 139 -1.76 -6.18 -10.23
N GLU A 140 -2.47 -5.95 -11.33
CA GLU A 140 -3.62 -6.76 -11.76
C GLU A 140 -3.20 -8.21 -11.99
N SER A 141 -2.11 -8.43 -12.72
CA SER A 141 -1.55 -9.76 -12.99
C SER A 141 -1.22 -10.49 -11.68
N MET A 142 -0.58 -9.82 -10.72
CA MET A 142 -0.27 -10.38 -9.40
C MET A 142 -1.52 -10.80 -8.61
N MET A 143 -2.61 -10.04 -8.72
CA MET A 143 -3.91 -10.39 -8.09
C MET A 143 -4.59 -11.54 -8.83
N ALA A 144 -4.54 -11.56 -10.17
CA ALA A 144 -5.18 -12.55 -11.03
C ALA A 144 -4.52 -13.94 -10.97
N THR A 145 -3.20 -14.01 -10.71
CA THR A 145 -2.41 -15.26 -10.64
C THR A 145 -2.88 -16.23 -9.53
N ARG A 146 -3.93 -15.90 -8.77
CA ARG A 146 -4.55 -16.75 -7.74
C ARG A 146 -5.58 -17.76 -8.24
N LEU A 147 -6.05 -17.65 -9.48
CA LEU A 147 -7.12 -18.52 -9.99
C LEU A 147 -6.65 -19.93 -10.40
N ASP A 148 -5.34 -20.19 -10.53
CA ASP A 148 -4.81 -21.43 -11.12
C ASP A 148 -4.22 -22.44 -10.14
N HIS A 149 -4.47 -22.33 -8.83
CA HIS A 149 -4.18 -23.41 -7.88
C HIS A 149 -5.48 -24.04 -7.37
N ARG A 150 -6.22 -24.70 -8.28
CA ARG A 150 -6.99 -25.88 -7.89
C ARG A 150 -5.98 -26.98 -7.55
N PRO A 151 -5.94 -27.53 -6.33
CA PRO A 151 -5.29 -28.80 -6.14
C PRO A 151 -6.01 -29.80 -7.05
N ALA A 152 -5.27 -30.47 -7.92
CA ALA A 152 -5.78 -31.63 -8.63
C ALA A 152 -6.33 -32.60 -7.58
N GLN A 153 -7.63 -32.92 -7.69
CA GLN A 153 -8.20 -34.08 -7.00
C GLN A 153 -7.71 -35.35 -7.68
#